data_AF-A0A5C7B143-F1
#
_entry.id   AF-A0A5C7B143-F1
#
_cell.length_a   1.000
_cell.length_b   1.000
_cell.length_c   1.000
_cell.angle_alpha   90.00
_cell.angle_beta   90.00
_cell.angle_gamma   90.00
#
_symmetry.space_group_name_H-M   'P 1'
#
loop_
_entity.id
_entity.type
_entity.pdbx_description
1 polymer ?
#
loop_
_entity_poly.entity_id
_entity_poly.type
_entity_poly.pdbx_seq_one_letter_code
_entity_poly.pdbx_strand_id
1 'polypeptide(L)'
;MNQNSIPSLEEWVDSELELNKKTTELFESDLSIEEQAIEALQYLVQVYRLPQTPLDLEDGEEESDQDSSYSPISMFELVAQLKFADPENNDPRYLVMTGAYLIKNKLVIDISQELREYLGDDELQGLGYRGEDILEAELVPVKKGESWSELGCRFFTKEVA
;
A
#
# COMPACT_ATOMS: atom_id res chain seq x y z
N MET A 1 7.73 31.18 6.74
CA MET A 1 7.12 29.89 7.10
C MET A 1 6.96 29.17 5.78
N ASN A 2 7.82 28.18 5.49
CA ASN A 2 7.75 27.44 4.24
C ASN A 2 6.45 26.62 4.24
N GLN A 3 5.58 26.90 3.28
CA GLN A 3 4.40 26.12 2.99
C GLN A 3 4.84 24.88 2.18
N ASN A 4 4.31 23.70 2.55
CA ASN A 4 4.32 22.43 1.80
C ASN A 4 5.54 21.50 1.97
N SER A 5 5.82 21.03 3.19
CA SER A 5 6.53 19.75 3.38
C SER A 5 5.51 18.68 3.75
N ILE A 6 5.58 17.51 3.09
CA ILE A 6 4.79 16.34 3.47
C ILE A 6 5.25 15.92 4.89
N PRO A 7 4.34 15.80 5.88
CA PRO A 7 4.73 15.41 7.24
C PRO A 7 5.29 14.00 7.21
N SER A 8 6.24 13.65 8.08
CA SER A 8 6.64 12.26 8.31
C SER A 8 5.46 11.42 8.84
N LEU A 9 5.60 10.09 8.86
CA LEU A 9 4.60 9.18 9.45
C LEU A 9 4.32 9.55 10.92
N GLU A 10 5.36 9.81 11.70
CA GLU A 10 5.26 10.21 13.11
C GLU A 10 4.55 11.57 13.25
N GLU A 11 4.96 12.57 12.46
CA GLU A 11 4.32 13.89 12.47
C GLU A 11 2.85 13.82 12.06
N TRP A 12 2.50 12.98 11.10
CA TRP A 12 1.10 12.77 10.70
C TRP A 12 0.29 12.19 11.86
N VAL A 13 0.76 11.10 12.46
CA VAL A 13 0.09 10.47 13.61
C VAL A 13 -0.07 11.46 14.76
N ASP A 14 0.99 12.16 15.15
CA ASP A 14 0.98 13.11 16.26
C ASP A 14 0.12 14.34 16.01
N SER A 15 -0.01 14.77 14.75
CA SER A 15 -0.85 15.90 14.38
C SER A 15 -2.35 15.58 14.45
N GLU A 16 -2.73 14.30 14.38
CA GLU A 16 -4.10 13.85 14.35
C GLU A 16 -4.51 13.19 15.67
N LEU A 17 -5.13 13.98 16.57
CA LEU A 17 -5.47 13.57 17.94
C LEU A 17 -6.16 12.20 18.04
N GLU A 18 -7.18 11.95 17.20
CA GLU A 18 -7.93 10.68 17.24
C GLU A 18 -7.10 9.51 16.68
N LEU A 19 -6.28 9.75 15.65
CA LEU A 19 -5.36 8.74 15.13
C LEU A 19 -4.30 8.37 16.16
N ASN A 20 -3.63 9.38 16.75
CA ASN A 20 -2.65 9.19 17.82
C ASN A 20 -3.26 8.35 18.95
N LYS A 21 -4.41 8.78 19.49
CA LYS A 21 -5.10 8.06 20.56
C LYS A 21 -5.44 6.62 20.19
N LYS A 22 -5.99 6.38 18.99
CA LYS A 22 -6.34 5.04 18.52
C LYS A 22 -5.10 4.16 18.38
N THR A 23 -4.01 4.68 17.83
CA THR A 23 -2.76 3.92 17.69
C THR A 23 -2.13 3.58 19.04
N THR A 24 -2.11 4.52 19.99
CA THR A 24 -1.65 4.26 21.36
C THR A 24 -2.50 3.19 22.03
N GLU A 25 -3.83 3.30 21.96
CA GLU A 25 -4.74 2.31 22.55
C GLU A 25 -4.49 0.91 21.97
N LEU A 26 -4.33 0.79 20.65
CA LEU A 26 -4.09 -0.50 20.01
C LEU A 26 -2.72 -1.07 20.39
N PHE A 27 -1.65 -0.26 20.36
CA PHE A 27 -0.29 -0.76 20.57
C PHE A 27 0.04 -1.03 22.04
N GLU A 28 -0.75 -0.49 22.97
CA GLU A 28 -0.70 -0.80 24.40
C GLU A 28 -1.71 -1.91 24.81
N SER A 29 -2.53 -2.40 23.87
CA SER A 29 -3.52 -3.45 24.15
C SER A 29 -2.90 -4.85 24.26
N ASP A 30 -3.67 -5.78 24.83
CA ASP A 30 -3.32 -7.21 24.90
C ASP A 30 -3.62 -7.98 23.59
N LEU A 31 -4.06 -7.29 22.53
CA LEU A 31 -4.31 -7.91 21.23
C LEU A 31 -3.01 -8.41 20.60
N SER A 32 -3.10 -9.45 19.79
CA SER A 32 -1.96 -9.87 18.97
C SER A 32 -1.58 -8.78 17.97
N ILE A 33 -0.33 -8.79 17.51
CA ILE A 33 0.19 -7.82 16.53
C ILE A 33 -0.68 -7.77 15.26
N GLU A 34 -1.18 -8.92 14.82
CA GLU A 34 -2.06 -9.04 13.67
C GLU A 34 -3.44 -8.43 13.94
N GLU A 35 -4.06 -8.74 15.08
CA GLU A 35 -5.33 -8.12 15.48
C GLU A 35 -5.21 -6.60 15.64
N GLN A 36 -4.09 -6.11 16.19
CA GLN A 36 -3.79 -4.66 16.25
C GLN A 36 -3.76 -4.05 14.84
N ALA A 37 -3.14 -4.73 13.87
CA ALA A 37 -3.06 -4.26 12.50
C ALA A 37 -4.42 -4.26 11.79
N ILE A 38 -5.25 -5.29 12.02
CA ILE A 38 -6.61 -5.39 11.46
C ILE A 38 -7.48 -4.24 12.00
N GLU A 39 -7.45 -4.00 13.31
CA GLU A 39 -8.19 -2.91 13.95
C GLU A 39 -7.71 -1.53 13.46
N ALA A 40 -6.40 -1.34 13.30
CA ALA A 40 -5.84 -0.13 12.73
C ALA A 40 -6.30 0.07 11.28
N LEU A 41 -6.23 -0.99 10.46
CA LEU A 41 -6.64 -0.96 9.06
C LEU A 41 -8.11 -0.56 8.92
N GLN A 42 -9.00 -1.19 9.69
CA GLN A 42 -10.43 -0.88 9.67
C GLN A 42 -10.69 0.60 10.03
N TYR A 43 -10.03 1.09 11.09
CA TYR A 43 -10.13 2.49 11.49
C TYR A 43 -9.65 3.44 10.38
N LEU A 44 -8.46 3.19 9.81
CA LEU A 44 -7.84 4.04 8.79
C LEU A 44 -8.69 4.07 7.51
N VAL A 45 -9.15 2.91 7.04
CA VAL A 45 -10.04 2.80 5.87
C VAL A 45 -11.31 3.60 6.09
N GLN A 46 -11.93 3.50 7.27
CA GLN A 46 -13.17 4.22 7.56
C GLN A 46 -12.96 5.74 7.67
N VAL A 47 -11.92 6.18 8.38
CA VAL A 47 -11.67 7.61 8.67
C VAL A 47 -11.18 8.35 7.44
N TYR A 48 -10.26 7.76 6.67
CA TYR A 48 -9.66 8.41 5.51
C TYR A 48 -10.26 7.97 4.17
N ARG A 49 -11.26 7.07 4.20
CA ARG A 49 -11.93 6.51 3.01
C ARG A 49 -10.92 5.90 2.04
N LEU A 50 -10.00 5.12 2.58
CA LEU A 50 -8.93 4.52 1.78
C LEU A 50 -9.50 3.39 0.91
N PRO A 51 -9.12 3.31 -0.37
CA PRO A 51 -9.45 2.17 -1.22
C PRO A 51 -8.78 0.91 -0.65
N GLN A 52 -9.58 -0.13 -0.40
CA GLN A 52 -9.06 -1.37 0.19
C GLN A 52 -8.44 -2.26 -0.89
N THR A 53 -9.10 -2.35 -2.04
CA THR A 53 -8.71 -3.17 -3.19
C THR A 53 -8.65 -2.33 -4.47
N PRO A 54 -8.02 -2.84 -5.55
CA PRO A 54 -7.97 -2.11 -6.82
C PRO A 54 -9.35 -1.80 -7.41
N LEU A 55 -10.37 -2.61 -7.10
CA LEU A 55 -11.74 -2.39 -7.56
C LEU A 55 -12.37 -1.14 -6.93
N ASP A 56 -11.94 -0.75 -5.73
CA ASP A 56 -12.43 0.45 -5.05
C ASP A 56 -11.90 1.74 -5.70
N LEU A 57 -10.91 1.65 -6.58
CA LEU A 57 -10.34 2.79 -7.32
C LEU A 57 -11.20 3.18 -8.54
N GLU A 58 -11.96 2.24 -9.11
CA GLU A 58 -12.77 2.46 -10.31
C GLU A 58 -14.06 3.25 -10.03
N ASP A 59 -14.53 3.26 -8.78
CA ASP A 59 -15.76 3.94 -8.34
C ASP A 59 -15.53 5.39 -7.85
N GLY A 60 -14.28 5.87 -7.84
CA GLY A 60 -13.95 7.24 -7.50
C GLY A 60 -14.20 8.18 -8.69
N GLU A 61 -15.22 9.03 -8.58
CA GLU A 61 -15.45 10.13 -9.54
C GLU A 61 -14.13 10.82 -9.88
N GLU A 62 -13.94 11.05 -11.18
CA GLU A 62 -12.83 11.80 -11.79
C GLU A 62 -12.62 13.14 -11.05
N GLU A 63 -11.83 13.16 -9.97
CA GLU A 63 -11.23 14.39 -9.49
C GLU A 63 -10.16 14.77 -10.51
N SER A 64 -10.63 15.51 -11.51
CA SER A 64 -9.89 16.20 -12.54
C SER A 64 -9.00 17.29 -11.93
N ASP A 65 -8.06 16.93 -11.07
CA ASP A 65 -7.06 17.82 -10.52
C ASP A 65 -5.68 17.40 -11.06
N GLN A 66 -5.36 18.01 -12.20
CA GLN A 66 -4.08 18.51 -12.75
C GLN A 66 -2.72 18.17 -12.09
N ASP A 67 -2.55 17.02 -11.44
CA ASP A 67 -1.25 16.51 -11.01
C ASP A 67 -1.05 15.12 -11.63
N SER A 68 -0.53 15.10 -12.85
CA SER A 68 -0.37 13.91 -13.69
C SER A 68 0.71 12.94 -13.19
N SER A 69 1.13 13.04 -11.93
CA SER A 69 2.28 12.33 -11.38
C SER A 69 1.89 11.18 -10.43
N TYR A 70 0.68 11.21 -9.86
CA TYR A 70 0.22 10.18 -8.91
C TYR A 70 -0.83 9.27 -9.54
N SER A 71 -0.54 7.97 -9.62
CA SER A 71 -1.53 6.94 -9.94
C SER A 71 -2.17 6.44 -8.63
N PRO A 72 -3.50 6.50 -8.49
CA PRO A 72 -4.18 5.94 -7.32
C PRO A 72 -3.80 4.47 -7.08
N ILE A 73 -3.70 4.08 -5.81
CA ILE A 73 -3.31 2.74 -5.38
C ILE A 73 -4.15 2.32 -4.16
N SER A 74 -4.47 1.04 -4.06
CA SER A 74 -5.20 0.47 -2.94
C SER A 74 -4.31 0.03 -1.78
N MET A 75 -4.89 -0.14 -0.58
CA MET A 75 -4.19 -0.72 0.57
C MET A 75 -3.63 -2.11 0.26
N PHE A 76 -4.37 -2.93 -0.50
CA PHE A 76 -3.92 -4.26 -0.92
C PHE A 76 -2.64 -4.20 -1.76
N GLU A 77 -2.61 -3.35 -2.78
CA GLU A 77 -1.44 -3.19 -3.65
C GLU A 77 -0.25 -2.60 -2.90
N LEU A 78 -0.50 -1.61 -2.05
CA LEU A 78 0.57 -0.91 -1.37
C LEU A 78 1.22 -1.74 -0.27
N VAL A 79 0.45 -2.54 0.48
CA VAL A 79 1.01 -3.51 1.42
C VAL A 79 1.86 -4.54 0.67
N ALA A 80 1.39 -5.05 -0.46
CA ALA A 80 2.16 -5.95 -1.31
C ALA A 80 3.48 -5.32 -1.81
N GLN A 81 3.46 -4.05 -2.22
CA GLN A 81 4.66 -3.31 -2.62
C GLN A 81 5.63 -3.07 -1.46
N LEU A 82 5.13 -2.72 -0.27
CA LEU A 82 5.97 -2.54 0.92
C LEU A 82 6.72 -3.83 1.27
N LYS A 83 6.04 -4.98 1.27
CA LYS A 83 6.67 -6.27 1.54
C LYS A 83 7.70 -6.66 0.49
N PHE A 84 7.47 -6.27 -0.76
CA PHE A 84 8.41 -6.53 -1.85
C PHE A 84 9.65 -5.62 -1.74
N ALA A 85 9.46 -4.37 -1.35
CA ALA A 85 10.53 -3.39 -1.18
C ALA A 85 11.40 -3.68 0.06
N ASP A 86 10.79 -4.10 1.17
CA ASP A 86 11.47 -4.40 2.43
C ASP A 86 11.00 -5.75 3.00
N PRO A 87 11.45 -6.88 2.43
CA PRO A 87 11.01 -8.21 2.84
C PRO A 87 11.45 -8.59 4.26
N GLU A 88 12.39 -7.86 4.87
CA GLU A 88 12.83 -8.10 6.25
C GLU A 88 11.86 -7.49 7.26
N ASN A 89 11.03 -6.51 6.86
CA ASN A 89 10.07 -5.84 7.71
C ASN A 89 8.61 -6.19 7.34
N ASN A 90 8.14 -7.30 7.91
CA ASN A 90 6.77 -7.78 7.75
C ASN A 90 5.89 -7.54 9.00
N ASP A 91 6.19 -6.54 9.85
CA ASP A 91 5.26 -6.19 10.93
C ASP A 91 3.96 -5.63 10.33
N PRO A 92 2.81 -6.29 10.51
CA PRO A 92 1.58 -5.89 9.84
C PRO A 92 1.08 -4.51 10.29
N ARG A 93 1.44 -4.06 11.50
CA ARG A 93 1.10 -2.71 11.98
C ARG A 93 1.90 -1.66 11.21
N TYR A 94 3.18 -1.92 10.98
CA TYR A 94 4.02 -1.07 10.15
C TYR A 94 3.49 -0.98 8.72
N LEU A 95 3.15 -2.12 8.11
CA LEU A 95 2.62 -2.19 6.75
C LEU A 95 1.31 -1.40 6.61
N VAL A 96 0.38 -1.57 7.55
CA VAL A 96 -0.91 -0.86 7.56
C VAL A 96 -0.74 0.63 7.75
N MET A 97 0.03 1.06 8.77
CA MET A 97 0.21 2.48 9.09
C MET A 97 0.95 3.21 7.97
N THR A 98 2.03 2.62 7.46
CA THR A 98 2.81 3.18 6.35
C THR A 98 2.00 3.20 5.07
N GLY A 99 1.26 2.12 4.78
CA GLY A 99 0.38 2.05 3.62
C GLY A 99 -0.64 3.19 3.61
N ALA A 100 -1.38 3.35 4.71
CA ALA A 100 -2.38 4.41 4.83
C ALA A 100 -1.77 5.81 4.71
N TYR A 101 -0.62 6.03 5.34
CA TYR A 101 0.11 7.29 5.27
C TYR A 101 0.50 7.65 3.83
N LEU A 102 1.06 6.71 3.08
CA LEU A 102 1.49 6.94 1.69
C LEU A 102 0.29 7.28 0.79
N ILE A 103 -0.81 6.50 0.88
CA ILE A 103 -2.05 6.79 0.11
C ILE A 103 -2.59 8.18 0.45
N LYS A 104 -2.70 8.47 1.75
CA LYS A 104 -3.25 9.75 2.25
C LYS A 104 -2.48 10.96 1.73
N ASN A 105 -1.16 10.82 1.58
CA ASN A 105 -0.25 11.87 1.15
C ASN A 105 0.14 11.78 -0.34
N LYS A 106 -0.51 10.91 -1.11
CA LYS A 106 -0.24 10.70 -2.55
C LYS A 106 1.24 10.40 -2.83
N LEU A 107 1.84 9.57 -1.98
CA LEU A 107 3.22 9.11 -2.11
C LEU A 107 3.29 7.74 -2.76
N VAL A 108 4.36 7.49 -3.53
CA VAL A 108 4.62 6.22 -4.21
C VAL A 108 5.89 5.57 -3.67
N ILE A 109 5.92 4.25 -3.68
CA ILE A 109 7.12 3.46 -3.36
C ILE A 109 7.90 3.26 -4.64
N ASP A 110 9.18 3.62 -4.63
CA ASP A 110 10.10 3.25 -5.71
C ASP A 110 10.61 1.83 -5.45
N ILE A 111 10.11 0.88 -6.22
CA ILE A 111 10.53 -0.53 -6.20
C ILE A 111 11.42 -0.90 -7.39
N SER A 112 11.96 0.09 -8.10
CA SER A 112 12.64 -0.15 -9.39
C SER A 112 13.94 -0.94 -9.23
N GLN A 113 14.63 -0.80 -8.10
CA GLN A 113 15.84 -1.57 -7.81
C GLN A 113 15.49 -3.04 -7.56
N GLU A 114 14.53 -3.29 -6.68
CA GLU A 114 14.07 -4.62 -6.28
C GLU A 114 13.47 -5.36 -7.47
N LEU A 115 12.72 -4.65 -8.33
CA LEU A 115 12.24 -5.19 -9.60
C LEU A 115 13.38 -5.60 -10.52
N ARG A 116 14.41 -4.76 -10.66
CA ARG A 116 15.57 -5.08 -11.50
C ARG A 116 16.33 -6.30 -10.97
N GLU A 117 16.51 -6.39 -9.66
CA GLU A 117 17.15 -7.53 -9.00
C GLU A 117 16.33 -8.82 -9.18
N TYR A 118 15.01 -8.74 -9.06
CA TYR A 118 14.10 -9.89 -9.26
C TYR A 118 14.04 -10.36 -10.72
N LEU A 119 13.97 -9.42 -11.67
CA LEU A 119 13.81 -9.73 -13.10
C LEU A 119 15.11 -10.22 -13.74
N GLY A 120 16.26 -9.69 -13.30
CA GLY A 120 17.53 -9.93 -13.99
C GLY A 120 17.49 -9.40 -15.42
N ASP A 121 17.61 -10.30 -16.40
CA ASP A 121 17.56 -9.98 -17.84
C ASP A 121 16.16 -10.08 -18.45
N ASP A 122 15.16 -10.55 -17.67
CA ASP A 122 13.80 -10.73 -18.18
C ASP A 122 13.04 -9.39 -18.31
N GLU A 123 12.17 -9.28 -19.31
CA GLU A 123 11.30 -8.11 -19.48
C GLU A 123 10.07 -8.19 -18.56
N LEU A 124 9.75 -7.08 -17.89
CA LEU A 124 8.52 -6.95 -17.11
C LEU A 124 7.31 -6.82 -18.05
N GLN A 125 6.25 -7.58 -17.75
CA GLN A 125 4.93 -7.45 -18.40
C GLN A 125 3.98 -6.58 -17.57
N GLY A 126 4.12 -6.65 -16.25
CA GLY A 126 3.32 -5.91 -15.28
C GLY A 126 3.45 -6.48 -13.87
N LEU A 127 2.65 -5.93 -12.98
CA LEU A 127 2.63 -6.27 -11.56
C LEU A 127 1.36 -7.06 -11.25
N GLY A 128 1.53 -8.31 -10.81
CA GLY A 128 0.44 -9.15 -10.31
C GLY A 128 0.36 -9.08 -8.80
N TYR A 129 -0.85 -9.15 -8.25
CA TYR A 129 -1.06 -9.12 -6.81
C TYR A 129 -1.90 -10.31 -6.37
N ARG A 130 -1.47 -11.03 -5.33
CA ARG A 130 -2.15 -12.21 -4.76
C ARG A 130 -2.28 -12.10 -3.24
N GLY A 131 -3.02 -13.03 -2.63
CA GLY A 131 -3.33 -13.04 -1.19
C GLY A 131 -4.85 -13.03 -0.95
N GLU A 132 -5.31 -13.59 0.17
CA GLU A 132 -6.75 -13.63 0.49
C GLU A 132 -7.25 -12.29 1.05
N ASP A 133 -6.39 -11.57 1.78
CA ASP A 133 -6.67 -10.24 2.33
C ASP A 133 -5.47 -9.28 2.23
N ILE A 134 -5.63 -8.05 2.75
CA ILE A 134 -4.63 -6.98 2.69
C ILE A 134 -3.35 -7.37 3.45
N LEU A 135 -3.45 -8.04 4.59
CA LEU A 135 -2.28 -8.43 5.37
C LEU A 135 -1.55 -9.62 4.75
N GLU A 136 -2.21 -10.44 3.95
CA GLU A 136 -1.62 -11.51 3.15
C GLU A 136 -1.17 -11.06 1.75
N ALA A 137 -1.42 -9.80 1.37
CA ALA A 137 -1.14 -9.34 0.02
C ALA A 137 0.35 -9.46 -0.35
N GLU A 138 0.62 -9.95 -1.56
CA GLU A 138 1.97 -10.14 -2.11
C GLU A 138 2.04 -9.61 -3.54
N LEU A 139 3.16 -8.96 -3.86
CA LEU A 139 3.48 -8.50 -5.20
C LEU A 139 4.24 -9.60 -5.95
N VAL A 140 3.81 -9.89 -7.17
CA VAL A 140 4.44 -10.83 -8.08
C VAL A 140 4.79 -10.06 -9.36
N PRO A 141 6.07 -9.75 -9.60
CA PRO A 141 6.49 -9.22 -10.90
C PRO A 141 6.24 -10.27 -11.98
N VAL A 142 5.36 -9.96 -12.94
CA VAL A 142 4.96 -10.87 -14.01
C VAL A 142 5.84 -10.61 -15.22
N LYS A 143 6.61 -11.62 -15.64
CA LYS A 143 7.51 -11.51 -16.78
C LYS A 143 6.76 -11.63 -18.09
N LYS A 144 7.36 -11.12 -19.17
CA LYS A 144 6.79 -11.22 -20.52
C LYS A 144 6.59 -12.68 -20.92
N GLY A 145 5.35 -13.01 -21.28
CA GLY A 145 4.96 -14.37 -21.65
C GLY A 145 4.43 -15.21 -20.49
N GLU A 146 4.50 -14.72 -19.25
CA GLU A 146 3.83 -15.34 -18.10
C GLU A 146 2.36 -14.90 -18.02
N SER A 147 1.51 -15.81 -17.54
CA SER A 147 0.11 -15.53 -17.24
C SER A 147 -0.05 -15.21 -15.75
N TRP A 148 -0.46 -13.97 -15.44
CA TRP A 148 -0.69 -13.54 -14.05
C TRP A 148 -1.74 -14.40 -13.32
N SER A 149 -2.75 -14.89 -14.04
CA SER A 149 -3.79 -15.74 -13.45
C SER A 149 -3.27 -17.13 -13.10
N GLU A 150 -2.32 -17.68 -13.88
CA GLU A 150 -1.66 -18.95 -13.57
C GLU A 150 -0.68 -18.80 -12.39
N LEU A 151 -0.16 -17.59 -12.16
CA LEU A 151 0.64 -17.23 -10.98
C LEU A 151 -0.22 -17.02 -9.72
N GLY A 152 -1.55 -17.21 -9.81
CA GLY A 152 -2.48 -17.06 -8.70
C GLY A 152 -2.78 -15.62 -8.32
N CYS A 153 -2.45 -14.65 -9.19
CA CYS A 153 -2.78 -13.25 -8.94
C CYS A 153 -4.28 -13.02 -9.09
N ARG A 154 -4.83 -12.19 -8.21
CA ARG A 154 -6.23 -11.74 -8.20
C ARG A 154 -6.39 -10.43 -8.95
N PHE A 155 -5.37 -9.58 -8.87
CA PHE A 155 -5.31 -8.29 -9.54
C PHE A 155 -4.04 -8.21 -10.39
N PHE A 156 -4.08 -7.40 -11.44
CA PHE A 156 -2.96 -7.23 -12.35
C PHE A 156 -2.95 -5.82 -12.94
N THR A 157 -1.81 -5.14 -12.81
CA THR A 157 -1.55 -3.82 -13.38
C THR A 157 -0.51 -3.97 -14.46
N LYS A 158 -0.91 -3.72 -15.72
CA LYS A 158 -0.02 -3.83 -16.87
C LYS A 158 0.92 -2.64 -16.90
N GLU A 159 2.22 -2.89 -17.09
CA GLU A 159 3.15 -1.81 -17.40
C GLU A 159 2.92 -1.39 -18.86
N VAL A 160 2.60 -0.11 -19.06
CA VAL A 160 2.51 0.46 -20.41
C VAL A 160 3.92 0.94 -20.77
N ALA A 161 4.55 0.22 -21.69
CA ALA A 161 5.86 0.55 -22.27
C ALA A 161 5.86 1.93 -22.98
#